data_AF-A0A2Z5G8J4-F1
#
_entry.id   AF-A0A2Z5G8J4-F1
#
_cell.length_a   1.000
_cell.length_b   1.000
_cell.length_c   1.000
_cell.angle_alpha   90.00
_cell.angle_beta   90.00
_cell.angle_gamma   90.00
#
_symmetry.space_group_name_H-M   'P 1'
#
loop_
_entity.id
_entity.type
_entity.pdbx_description
1 polymer ?
#
loop_
_entity_poly.entity_id
_entity_poly.type
_entity_poly.pdbx_seq_one_letter_code
_entity_poly.pdbx_strand_id
1 'polypeptide(L)'
;MDEMVTKGYAEPVKASFASLLPHYLKHQKPRLRQRSYERTSGIVENQLRPFFGSMPMASIRRAEIQEYVTERAGQISAGGVTKELNVLKHLLGLALNGN
;
A
#
# COMPACT_ATOMS: atom_id res chain seq x y z
N MET A 1 -6.41 29.46 -18.14
CA MET A 1 -6.19 28.58 -16.97
C MET A 1 -5.89 27.22 -17.53
N ASP A 2 -4.60 26.97 -17.78
CA ASP A 2 -4.12 25.77 -18.46
C ASP A 2 -3.64 24.79 -17.40
N GLU A 3 -4.53 23.93 -16.92
CA GLU A 3 -4.15 22.86 -16.00
C GLU A 3 -3.74 21.65 -16.86
N MET A 4 -2.46 21.66 -17.24
CA MET A 4 -1.84 20.58 -17.99
C MET A 4 -1.90 19.29 -17.16
N VAL A 5 -2.86 18.43 -17.52
CA VAL A 5 -2.91 17.03 -17.10
C VAL A 5 -1.69 16.32 -17.72
N THR A 6 -0.57 16.34 -17.01
CA THR A 6 0.63 15.60 -17.38
C THR A 6 0.44 14.13 -17.00
N LYS A 7 -0.03 13.38 -17.99
CA LYS A 7 -0.02 11.92 -18.03
C LYS A 7 1.46 11.47 -17.97
N GLY A 8 1.90 10.93 -16.83
CA GLY A 8 3.13 10.13 -16.75
C GLY A 8 4.39 10.84 -16.26
N TYR A 9 4.38 11.45 -15.07
CA TYR A 9 5.50 11.41 -14.11
C TYR A 9 5.01 12.06 -12.80
N ALA A 10 4.44 11.27 -11.89
CA ALA A 10 4.27 11.75 -10.52
C ALA A 10 5.67 11.84 -9.92
N GLU A 11 6.13 13.04 -9.53
CA GLU A 11 7.40 13.19 -8.80
C GLU A 11 7.45 12.13 -7.68
N PRO A 12 8.30 11.09 -7.77
CA PRO A 12 8.22 9.94 -6.88
C PRO A 12 8.55 10.29 -5.41
N VAL A 13 8.99 11.53 -5.16
CA VAL A 13 9.60 11.98 -3.92
C VAL A 13 8.59 12.65 -2.96
N LYS A 14 7.44 13.15 -3.44
CA LYS A 14 6.48 13.87 -2.58
C LYS A 14 5.25 13.07 -2.15
N ALA A 15 4.97 11.93 -2.79
CA ALA A 15 3.81 11.11 -2.45
C ALA A 15 4.08 10.28 -1.17
N SER A 16 3.21 10.44 -0.17
CA SER A 16 3.20 9.55 1.00
C SER A 16 2.54 8.21 0.66
N PHE A 17 2.83 7.16 1.42
CA PHE A 17 2.17 5.86 1.25
C PHE A 17 0.62 5.98 1.29
N ALA A 18 0.10 6.82 2.20
CA ALA A 18 -1.34 7.03 2.34
C ALA A 18 -1.99 7.60 1.06
N SER A 19 -1.26 8.35 0.25
CA SER A 19 -1.79 8.94 -1.00
C SER A 19 -2.12 7.89 -2.07
N LEU A 20 -1.51 6.70 -2.01
CA LEU A 20 -1.73 5.62 -2.97
C LEU A 20 -2.94 4.74 -2.64
N LEU A 21 -3.38 4.72 -1.37
CA LEU A 21 -4.40 3.79 -0.90
C LEU A 21 -5.73 3.93 -1.67
N PRO A 22 -6.26 5.14 -1.93
CA PRO A 22 -7.52 5.29 -2.67
C PRO A 22 -7.43 4.74 -4.10
N HIS A 23 -6.31 4.98 -4.78
CA HIS A 23 -6.08 4.46 -6.14
C HIS A 23 -5.98 2.94 -6.10
N TYR A 24 -5.23 2.38 -5.15
CA TYR A 24 -5.09 0.94 -5.01
C TYR A 24 -6.43 0.26 -4.76
N LEU A 25 -7.23 0.76 -3.81
CA LEU A 25 -8.55 0.19 -3.52
C LEU A 25 -9.51 0.33 -4.70
N LYS A 26 -9.51 1.46 -5.41
CA LYS A 26 -10.28 1.63 -6.65
C LYS A 26 -9.87 0.62 -7.73
N HIS A 27 -8.57 0.37 -7.87
CA HIS A 27 -8.04 -0.62 -8.81
C HIS A 27 -8.42 -2.06 -8.42
N GLN A 28 -8.41 -2.39 -7.12
CA GLN A 28 -8.73 -3.74 -6.64
C GLN A 28 -10.23 -4.06 -6.63
N LYS A 29 -11.10 -3.07 -6.43
CA LYS A 29 -12.55 -3.27 -6.30
C LYS A 29 -13.19 -4.09 -7.44
N PRO A 30 -12.92 -3.84 -8.74
CA PRO A 30 -13.46 -4.68 -9.81
C PRO A 30 -12.73 -6.02 -10.00
N ARG A 31 -11.55 -6.21 -9.40
CA ARG A 31 -10.68 -7.39 -9.61
C ARG A 31 -10.86 -8.47 -8.55
N LEU A 32 -11.33 -8.08 -7.36
CA LEU A 32 -11.51 -8.98 -6.23
C LEU A 32 -12.98 -9.29 -6.00
N ARG A 33 -13.27 -10.53 -5.59
CA ARG A 33 -14.58 -10.86 -5.01
C ARG A 33 -14.80 -10.02 -3.74
N GLN A 34 -16.06 -9.70 -3.44
CA GLN A 34 -16.45 -8.84 -2.31
C GLN A 34 -15.72 -9.17 -0.99
N ARG A 35 -15.77 -10.44 -0.56
CA ARG A 35 -15.07 -10.89 0.66
C ARG A 35 -13.56 -10.65 0.63
N SER A 36 -12.93 -10.87 -0.52
CA SER A 36 -11.49 -10.65 -0.70
C SER A 36 -11.15 -9.16 -0.72
N TYR A 37 -12.03 -8.34 -1.30
CA TYR A 37 -11.91 -6.88 -1.26
C TYR A 37 -12.00 -6.36 0.17
N GLU A 38 -13.02 -6.76 0.94
CA GLU A 38 -13.19 -6.36 2.34
C GLU A 38 -11.99 -6.72 3.21
N ARG A 39 -11.45 -7.93 3.01
CA ARG A 39 -10.22 -8.34 3.70
C ARG A 39 -9.03 -7.46 3.31
N THR A 40 -8.89 -7.17 2.02
CA THR A 40 -7.79 -6.34 1.49
C THR A 40 -7.91 -4.91 2.01
N SER A 41 -9.11 -4.31 1.97
CA SER A 41 -9.35 -2.97 2.52
C SER A 41 -9.12 -2.94 4.03
N GLY A 42 -9.53 -3.98 4.76
CA GLY A 42 -9.28 -4.09 6.19
C GLY A 42 -7.78 -4.13 6.53
N ILE A 43 -6.96 -4.81 5.71
CA ILE A 43 -5.49 -4.82 5.87
C ILE A 43 -4.92 -3.43 5.57
N VAL A 44 -5.35 -2.81 4.46
CA VAL A 44 -4.86 -1.50 4.05
C VAL A 44 -5.15 -0.45 5.12
N GLU A 45 -6.39 -0.34 5.57
CA GLU A 45 -6.82 0.73 6.48
C GLU A 45 -6.36 0.51 7.92
N ASN A 46 -6.39 -0.73 8.42
CA ASN A 46 -6.14 -0.98 9.84
C ASN A 46 -4.69 -1.38 10.15
N GLN A 47 -3.90 -1.77 9.15
CA GLN A 47 -2.55 -2.32 9.39
C GLN A 47 -1.48 -1.55 8.61
N LEU A 48 -1.64 -1.42 7.29
CA LEU A 48 -0.62 -0.76 6.46
C LEU A 48 -0.67 0.77 6.60
N ARG A 49 -1.86 1.37 6.66
CA ARG A 49 -2.03 2.83 6.79
C ARG A 49 -1.50 3.39 8.10
N PRO A 50 -1.74 2.78 9.28
CA PRO A 50 -1.21 3.30 10.53
C PRO A 50 0.32 3.25 10.60
N PHE A 51 0.94 2.20 10.03
CA PHE A 51 2.39 2.04 10.07
C PHE A 51 3.10 2.88 9.00
N PHE A 52 2.71 2.76 7.73
CA PHE A 52 3.43 3.39 6.62
C PHE A 52 2.82 4.72 6.17
N GLY A 53 1.61 5.07 6.59
CA GLY A 53 0.80 6.11 5.94
C GLY A 53 1.46 7.49 5.82
N SER A 54 2.20 7.92 6.84
CA SER A 54 2.93 9.19 6.86
C SER A 54 4.28 9.12 6.15
N MET A 55 4.80 7.92 5.87
CA MET A 55 6.12 7.74 5.28
C MET A 55 6.13 8.15 3.80
N PRO A 56 7.12 8.94 3.36
CA PRO A 56 7.39 9.14 1.94
C PRO A 56 7.66 7.82 1.24
N MET A 57 7.23 7.69 0.00
CA MET A 57 7.41 6.41 -0.70
C MET A 57 8.88 6.02 -0.89
N ALA A 58 9.74 7.02 -1.12
CA ALA A 58 11.17 6.82 -1.22
C ALA A 58 11.84 6.36 0.09
N SER A 59 11.19 6.53 1.25
CA SER A 59 11.78 6.13 2.54
C SER A 59 11.44 4.70 2.94
N ILE A 60 10.46 4.05 2.31
CA ILE A 60 10.13 2.64 2.61
C ILE A 60 11.24 1.74 2.06
N ARG A 61 12.12 1.34 2.98
CA ARG A 61 13.27 0.46 2.71
C ARG A 61 13.06 -0.89 3.38
N ARG A 62 13.98 -1.82 3.14
CA ARG A 62 13.97 -3.15 3.77
C ARG A 62 13.95 -3.08 5.31
N ALA A 63 14.56 -2.04 5.90
CA ALA A 63 14.55 -1.80 7.35
C ALA A 63 13.12 -1.57 7.88
N GLU A 64 12.37 -0.63 7.30
CA GLU A 64 10.98 -0.34 7.69
C GLU A 64 10.06 -1.55 7.52
N ILE A 65 10.28 -2.34 6.46
CA ILE A 65 9.54 -3.59 6.24
C ILE A 65 9.87 -4.61 7.34
N GLN A 66 11.15 -4.73 7.73
CA GLN A 66 11.56 -5.64 8.79
C GLN A 66 11.01 -5.22 10.15
N GLU A 67 10.96 -3.92 10.43
CA GLU A 67 10.34 -3.37 11.64
C GLU A 67 8.85 -3.71 11.68
N TYR A 68 8.13 -3.46 10.59
CA TYR A 68 6.73 -3.86 10.45
C TYR A 68 6.52 -5.36 10.71
N VAL A 69 7.35 -6.23 10.08
CA VAL A 69 7.27 -7.68 10.28
C VAL A 69 7.49 -8.06 11.75
N THR A 70 8.43 -7.40 12.42
CA THR A 70 8.78 -7.68 13.81
C THR A 70 7.63 -7.29 14.74
N GLU A 71 7.01 -6.12 14.53
CA GLU A 71 5.83 -5.68 15.26
C GLU A 71 4.65 -6.66 15.05
N ARG A 72 4.37 -7.02 13.80
CA ARG A 72 3.24 -7.88 13.45
C ARG A 72 3.41 -9.32 13.90
N ALA A 73 4.63 -9.85 13.89
CA ALA A 73 4.92 -11.20 14.38
C ALA A 73 4.58 -11.38 15.87
N GLY A 74 4.58 -10.30 16.66
CA GLY A 74 4.12 -10.33 18.06
C GLY A 74 2.60 -10.32 18.23
N GLN A 75 1.84 -10.05 17.17
CA GLN A 75 0.39 -9.80 17.24
C GLN A 75 -0.44 -10.86 16.50
N ILE A 76 0.10 -11.42 15.42
CA ILE A 76 -0.61 -12.38 14.55
C ILE A 76 0.29 -13.54 14.13
N SER A 77 -0.33 -14.64 13.69
CA SER A 77 0.40 -15.78 13.11
C SER A 77 1.26 -15.38 11.90
N ALA A 78 2.32 -16.14 11.63
CA ALA A 78 3.18 -15.95 10.45
C ALA A 78 2.40 -15.94 9.12
N GLY A 79 1.35 -16.77 9.01
CA GLY A 79 0.45 -16.78 7.86
C GLY A 79 -0.40 -15.51 7.74
N GLY A 80 -0.67 -14.83 8.86
CA GLY A 80 -1.27 -13.50 8.88
C GLY A 80 -0.32 -12.44 8.36
N VAL A 81 0.91 -12.38 8.88
CA VAL A 81 1.95 -11.43 8.43
C VAL A 81 2.21 -11.58 6.93
N THR A 82 2.29 -12.81 6.44
CA THR A 82 2.48 -13.11 5.02
C THR A 82 1.36 -12.51 4.15
N LYS A 83 0.10 -12.55 4.62
CA LYS A 83 -1.03 -11.96 3.89
C LYS A 83 -0.93 -10.44 3.82
N GLU A 84 -0.52 -9.80 4.93
CA GLU A 84 -0.33 -8.35 4.99
C GLU A 84 0.80 -7.90 4.05
N LEU A 85 1.93 -8.62 4.05
CA LEU A 85 3.05 -8.36 3.14
C LEU A 85 2.69 -8.56 1.66
N ASN A 86 1.83 -9.53 1.34
CA ASN A 86 1.37 -9.71 -0.03
C ASN A 86 0.51 -8.53 -0.51
N VAL A 87 -0.35 -7.98 0.36
CA VAL A 87 -1.10 -6.75 0.05
C VAL A 87 -0.15 -5.58 -0.14
N LEU A 88 0.84 -5.41 0.74
CA LEU A 88 1.86 -4.36 0.62
C LEU A 88 2.63 -4.49 -0.71
N LYS A 89 3.08 -5.69 -1.07
CA LYS A 89 3.78 -5.97 -2.33
C LYS A 89 2.94 -5.59 -3.54
N HIS A 90 1.65 -5.95 -3.55
CA HIS A 90 0.75 -5.62 -4.66
C HIS A 90 0.54 -4.11 -4.79
N LEU A 91 0.39 -3.43 -3.66
CA LEU A 91 0.23 -1.98 -3.61
C LEU A 91 1.45 -1.26 -4.18
N LEU A 92 2.65 -1.62 -3.71
CA LEU A 92 3.90 -1.05 -4.21
C LEU A 92 4.14 -1.40 -5.68
N GLY A 93 3.83 -2.64 -6.08
CA GLY A 93 3.93 -3.06 -7.48
C GLY A 93 3.02 -2.25 -8.41
N LEU A 94 1.80 -1.92 -7.97
CA LEU A 94 0.90 -1.05 -8.73
C LEU A 94 1.45 0.38 -8.85
N ALA A 95 2.06 0.89 -7.79
CA ALA A 95 2.67 2.23 -7.78
C ALA A 95 3.87 2.33 -8.73
N LEU A 96 4.65 1.26 -8.85
CA LEU A 96 5.84 1.21 -9.72
C LEU A 96 5.50 0.93 -11.19
N ASN A 97 4.49 0.11 -11.46
CA ASN A 97 4.18 -0.35 -12.82
C ASN A 97 3.18 0.54 -13.59
N GLY A 98 2.58 1.54 -12.93
CA GLY A 98 1.84 2.63 -13.57
C GLY A 98 0.65 2.24 -14.47
N ASN A 99 -0.56 2.36 -13.90
CA ASN A 99 -1.84 2.77 -14.53
C ASN A 99 -2.26 2.16 -15.88
#